data_AF-A0A2D6X7P9-F1
#
_entry.id   AF-A0A2D6X7P9-F1
#
_cell.length_a   1.000
_cell.length_b   1.000
_cell.length_c   1.000
_cell.angle_alpha   90.00
_cell.angle_beta   90.00
_cell.angle_gamma   90.00
#
_symmetry.space_group_name_H-M   'P 1'
#
loop_
_entity.id
_entity.type
_entity.pdbx_description
1 polymer ?
#
loop_
_entity_poly.entity_id
_entity_poly.type
_entity_poly.pdbx_seq_one_letter_code
_entity_poly.pdbx_strand_id
1 'polypeptide(L)'
;MLKKRILEFALKNWKAILIVLLLLVVVLKTRYDYHLMQSAYTTMIESNEAQVKGLKEIHKKEIEEKQLLMESFLESIANIEEDYERTLAELEVERNKKTREYARKFTEDKAGLITDIETTLGLEYVSP
;
A
#
# COMPACT_ATOMS: atom_id res chain seq x y z
N MET A 1 -15.07 -78.29 -26.09
CA MET A 1 -14.84 -77.96 -27.52
C MET A 1 -14.64 -76.46 -27.79
N LEU A 2 -15.34 -75.54 -27.12
CA LEU A 2 -15.14 -74.09 -27.32
C LEU A 2 -13.70 -73.63 -27.09
N LYS A 3 -13.05 -74.06 -26.00
CA LYS A 3 -11.67 -73.66 -25.67
C LYS A 3 -10.66 -74.00 -26.76
N LYS A 4 -10.78 -75.18 -27.39
CA LYS A 4 -9.90 -75.60 -28.51
C LYS A 4 -10.13 -74.74 -29.76
N ARG A 5 -11.39 -74.48 -30.13
CA ARG A 5 -11.74 -73.62 -31.27
C ARG A 5 -11.29 -72.17 -31.08
N ILE A 6 -11.39 -71.63 -29.86
CA ILE A 6 -10.92 -70.29 -29.52
C ILE A 6 -9.40 -70.20 -29.65
N LEU A 7 -8.68 -71.25 -29.21
CA LEU A 7 -7.22 -71.29 -29.26
C LEU A 7 -6.69 -71.38 -30.71
N GLU A 8 -7.33 -72.19 -31.54
CA GLU A 8 -7.02 -72.27 -32.98
C GLU A 8 -7.32 -70.95 -33.70
N PHE A 9 -8.43 -70.29 -33.35
CA PHE A 9 -8.78 -68.98 -33.90
C PHE A 9 -7.80 -67.89 -33.48
N ALA A 10 -7.36 -67.88 -32.22
CA ALA A 10 -6.38 -66.94 -31.69
C ALA A 10 -5.01 -67.12 -32.33
N LEU A 11 -4.57 -68.37 -32.54
CA LEU A 11 -3.32 -68.67 -33.25
C LEU A 11 -3.38 -68.27 -34.73
N LYS A 12 -4.52 -68.51 -35.41
CA LYS A 12 -4.69 -68.15 -36.83
C LYS A 12 -4.76 -66.63 -37.06
N ASN A 13 -5.33 -65.88 -36.11
CA ASN A 13 -5.58 -64.44 -36.25
C ASN A 13 -4.78 -63.57 -35.27
N TRP A 14 -3.67 -64.08 -34.73
CA TRP A 14 -2.91 -63.42 -33.67
C TRP A 14 -2.48 -61.98 -34.00
N LYS A 15 -2.13 -61.72 -35.28
CA LYS A 15 -1.77 -60.37 -35.76
C LYS A 15 -2.95 -59.39 -35.67
N ALA A 16 -4.16 -59.83 -36.01
CA ALA A 16 -5.35 -59.00 -35.93
C ALA A 16 -5.73 -58.70 -34.47
N ILE A 17 -5.60 -59.68 -33.57
CA ILE A 17 -5.82 -59.50 -32.13
C ILE A 17 -4.83 -58.47 -31.57
N LEU A 18 -3.55 -58.55 -31.97
CA LEU A 18 -2.52 -57.63 -31.54
C LEU A 18 -2.78 -56.18 -32.01
N ILE A 19 -3.26 -56.01 -33.25
CA ILE A 19 -3.64 -54.69 -33.77
C ILE A 19 -4.81 -54.10 -32.99
N VAL A 20 -5.86 -54.90 -32.71
CA VAL A 20 -7.02 -54.44 -31.93
C VAL A 20 -6.60 -54.05 -30.51
N LEU A 21 -5.71 -54.83 -29.90
CA LEU A 21 -5.19 -54.55 -28.57
C LEU A 21 -4.35 -53.26 -28.56
N LEU A 22 -3.50 -53.05 -29.57
CA LEU A 22 -2.75 -51.79 -29.71
C LEU A 22 -3.66 -50.59 -29.88
N LEU A 23 -4.71 -50.69 -30.71
CA LEU A 23 -5.70 -49.62 -30.88
C LEU A 23 -6.43 -49.32 -29.56
N LEU A 24 -6.77 -50.35 -28.79
CA LEU A 24 -7.42 -50.19 -27.49
C LEU A 24 -6.49 -49.46 -26.51
N VAL A 25 -5.20 -49.81 -26.46
CA VAL A 25 -4.20 -49.12 -25.65
C VAL A 25 -4.05 -47.66 -26.07
N VAL A 26 -4.01 -47.37 -27.38
CA VAL A 26 -3.93 -45.99 -27.89
C VAL A 26 -5.16 -45.18 -27.45
N VAL A 27 -6.37 -45.73 -27.58
CA VAL A 27 -7.61 -45.05 -27.17
C VAL A 27 -7.64 -44.81 -25.65
N LEU A 28 -7.20 -45.77 -24.84
CA LEU A 28 -7.13 -45.57 -23.39
C LEU A 28 -6.10 -44.50 -23.02
N LYS A 29 -4.92 -44.54 -23.64
CA LYS A 29 -3.87 -43.54 -23.41
C LYS A 29 -4.32 -42.14 -23.81
N THR A 30 -4.95 -41.98 -24.98
CA THR A 30 -5.39 -40.65 -25.43
C THR A 30 -6.47 -40.07 -24.52
N ARG A 31 -7.39 -40.90 -24.01
CA ARG A 31 -8.37 -40.45 -23.00
C ARG A 31 -7.72 -40.03 -21.68
N TYR A 32 -6.73 -40.81 -21.22
CA TYR A 32 -5.99 -40.48 -20.01
C TYR A 32 -5.21 -39.17 -20.17
N ASP A 33 -4.44 -39.04 -21.26
CA ASP A 33 -3.65 -37.85 -21.56
C ASP A 33 -4.55 -36.61 -21.69
N TYR A 34 -5.72 -36.74 -22.34
CA TYR A 34 -6.69 -35.65 -22.46
C TYR A 34 -7.25 -35.20 -21.10
N HIS A 35 -7.61 -36.15 -20.24
CA HIS A 35 -8.11 -35.84 -18.90
C HIS A 35 -7.03 -35.16 -18.05
N LEU A 36 -5.79 -35.64 -18.12
CA LEU A 36 -4.66 -35.01 -17.44
C LEU A 36 -4.46 -33.56 -17.92
N MET A 37 -4.49 -33.35 -19.23
CA MET A 37 -4.33 -32.02 -19.81
C MET A 37 -5.45 -31.07 -19.36
N GLN A 38 -6.71 -31.53 -19.38
CA GLN A 38 -7.86 -30.76 -18.92
C GLN A 38 -7.75 -30.40 -17.43
N SER A 39 -7.32 -31.35 -16.58
CA SER A 39 -7.10 -31.11 -15.16
C SER A 39 -5.98 -30.09 -14.90
N ALA A 40 -4.91 -30.13 -15.70
CA ALA A 40 -3.82 -29.16 -15.59
C ALA A 40 -4.26 -27.75 -16.01
N TYR A 41 -5.03 -27.63 -17.10
CA TYR A 41 -5.56 -26.33 -17.53
C TYR A 41 -6.54 -25.74 -16.53
N THR A 42 -7.47 -26.54 -16.00
CA THR A 42 -8.42 -26.09 -14.98
C THR A 42 -7.69 -25.62 -13.72
N THR A 43 -6.72 -26.40 -13.23
CA THR A 43 -5.88 -26.01 -12.09
C THR A 43 -5.13 -24.69 -12.37
N MET A 44 -4.60 -24.52 -13.58
CA MET A 44 -3.89 -23.29 -13.97
C MET A 44 -4.83 -22.09 -14.01
N ILE A 45 -6.04 -22.25 -14.56
CA ILE A 45 -7.06 -21.21 -14.60
C ILE A 45 -7.48 -20.82 -13.18
N GLU A 46 -7.80 -21.79 -12.33
CA GLU A 46 -8.19 -21.56 -10.94
C GLU A 46 -7.07 -20.88 -10.15
N SER A 47 -5.82 -21.32 -10.33
CA SER A 47 -4.65 -20.70 -9.69
C SER A 47 -4.45 -19.25 -10.15
N ASN A 48 -4.56 -18.98 -11.45
CA ASN A 48 -4.45 -17.61 -11.99
C ASN A 48 -5.58 -16.73 -11.48
N GLU A 49 -6.82 -17.24 -11.45
CA GLU A 49 -7.96 -16.50 -10.92
C GLU A 49 -7.75 -16.18 -9.43
N ALA A 50 -7.24 -17.13 -8.64
CA ALA A 50 -6.91 -16.93 -7.23
C ALA A 50 -5.82 -15.86 -7.06
N GLN A 51 -4.77 -15.89 -7.89
CA GLN A 51 -3.71 -14.87 -7.86
C GLN A 51 -4.24 -13.48 -8.21
N VAL A 52 -5.08 -13.35 -9.24
CA VAL A 52 -5.70 -12.08 -9.62
C VAL A 52 -6.62 -11.55 -8.52
N LYS A 53 -7.41 -12.43 -7.90
CA LYS A 53 -8.27 -12.06 -6.76
C LYS A 53 -7.44 -11.58 -5.57
N GLY A 54 -6.39 -12.32 -5.21
CA GLY A 54 -5.47 -11.94 -4.13
C GLY A 54 -4.80 -10.59 -4.40
N LEU A 55 -4.31 -10.37 -5.62
CA LEU A 55 -3.71 -9.09 -6.00
C LEU A 55 -4.70 -7.93 -5.92
N LYS A 56 -5.96 -8.15 -6.35
CA LYS A 56 -7.02 -7.13 -6.29
C LYS A 56 -7.36 -6.77 -4.84
N GLU A 57 -7.38 -7.74 -3.95
CA GLU A 57 -7.61 -7.53 -2.52
C GLU A 57 -6.48 -6.75 -1.86
N ILE A 58 -5.23 -7.14 -2.13
CA ILE A 58 -4.04 -6.41 -1.65
C ILE A 58 -4.07 -4.97 -2.13
N HIS A 59 -4.35 -4.75 -3.41
CA HIS A 59 -4.40 -3.41 -3.99
C HIS A 59 -5.52 -2.55 -3.37
N LYS A 60 -6.70 -3.15 -3.12
CA LYS A 60 -7.80 -2.46 -2.43
C LYS A 60 -7.37 -2.02 -1.04
N LYS A 61 -6.75 -2.91 -0.27
CA LYS A 61 -6.25 -2.62 1.08
C LYS A 61 -5.18 -1.52 1.06
N GLU A 62 -4.25 -1.59 0.11
CA GLU A 62 -3.21 -0.56 -0.07
C GLU A 62 -3.81 0.82 -0.37
N ILE A 63 -4.88 0.89 -1.18
CA ILE A 63 -5.59 2.15 -1.44
C ILE A 63 -6.23 2.70 -0.16
N GLU A 64 -6.91 1.86 0.62
CA GLU A 64 -7.54 2.26 1.87
C GLU A 64 -6.51 2.78 2.88
N GLU A 65 -5.38 2.08 3.04
CA GLU A 65 -4.29 2.50 3.91
C GLU A 65 -3.67 3.83 3.45
N LYS A 66 -3.47 4.02 2.13
CA LYS A 66 -2.99 5.30 1.58
C LYS A 66 -3.97 6.44 1.80
N GLN A 67 -5.27 6.19 1.70
CA GLN A 67 -6.30 7.21 1.95
C GLN A 67 -6.29 7.66 3.41
N LEU A 68 -6.26 6.71 4.36
CA LEU A 68 -6.17 7.02 5.79
C LEU A 68 -4.89 7.81 6.12
N LEU A 69 -3.76 7.40 5.54
CA LEU A 69 -2.50 8.10 5.73
C LEU A 69 -2.57 9.53 5.17
N MET A 70 -3.15 9.72 3.99
CA MET A 70 -3.35 11.03 3.38
C MET A 70 -4.21 11.94 4.26
N GLU A 71 -5.32 11.40 4.78
CA GLU A 71 -6.23 12.13 5.68
C GLU A 71 -5.50 12.58 6.95
N SER A 72 -4.72 11.68 7.57
CA SER A 72 -3.93 12.01 8.77
C SER A 72 -2.87 13.09 8.50
N PHE A 73 -2.27 13.10 7.31
CA PHE A 73 -1.31 14.13 6.94
C PHE A 73 -1.99 15.47 6.69
N LEU A 74 -3.16 15.47 6.03
CA LEU A 74 -3.93 16.70 5.83
C LEU A 74 -4.36 17.30 7.16
N GLU A 75 -4.83 16.48 8.10
CA GLU A 75 -5.15 16.92 9.46
C GLU A 75 -3.92 17.48 10.19
N SER A 76 -2.78 16.79 10.08
CA SER A 76 -1.52 17.26 10.69
C SER A 76 -1.08 18.61 10.12
N ILE A 77 -1.20 18.82 8.80
CA ILE A 77 -0.89 20.09 8.15
C ILE A 77 -1.84 21.18 8.63
N ALA A 78 -3.14 20.91 8.66
CA ALA A 78 -4.14 21.88 9.13
C ALA A 78 -3.88 22.31 10.58
N ASN A 79 -3.55 21.37 11.47
CA ASN A 79 -3.21 21.67 12.85
C ASN A 79 -1.95 22.55 12.96
N ILE A 80 -0.93 22.28 12.15
CA ILE A 80 0.31 23.10 12.11
C ILE A 80 -0.01 24.52 11.62
N GLU A 81 -0.84 24.65 10.58
CA GLU A 81 -1.26 25.95 10.06
C GLU A 81 -2.05 26.75 11.11
N GLU A 82 -2.99 26.11 11.80
CA GLU A 82 -3.76 26.75 12.88
C GLU A 82 -2.85 27.19 14.04
N ASP A 83 -1.94 26.33 14.48
CA ASP A 83 -0.98 26.66 15.54
C ASP A 83 -0.06 27.82 15.13
N TYR A 84 0.37 27.85 13.87
CA TYR A 84 1.18 28.92 13.32
C TYR A 84 0.42 30.25 13.30
N GLU A 85 -0.82 30.26 12.81
CA GLU A 85 -1.67 31.46 12.80
C GLU A 85 -1.96 31.98 14.22
N ARG A 86 -2.25 31.07 15.17
CA ARG A 86 -2.44 31.41 16.58
C ARG A 86 -1.18 32.06 17.15
N THR A 87 -0.01 31.45 16.91
CA THR A 87 1.27 31.98 17.40
C THR A 87 1.57 33.36 16.82
N LEU A 88 1.27 33.60 15.54
CA LEU A 88 1.43 34.92 14.93
C LEU A 88 0.53 35.97 15.59
N ALA A 89 -0.74 35.62 15.85
CA ALA A 89 -1.68 36.51 16.50
C ALA A 89 -1.24 36.86 17.94
N GLU A 90 -0.79 35.86 18.71
CA GLU A 90 -0.24 36.05 20.05
C GLU A 90 1.00 36.96 20.03
N LEU A 91 1.92 36.73 19.09
CA LEU A 91 3.14 37.52 18.94
C LEU A 91 2.83 38.98 18.57
N GLU A 92 1.81 39.22 17.75
CA GLU A 92 1.35 40.57 17.42
C GLU A 92 0.74 41.27 18.65
N VAL A 93 -0.05 40.57 19.46
CA VAL A 93 -0.59 41.10 20.72
C VAL A 93 0.53 41.46 21.69
N GLU A 94 1.51 40.57 21.87
CA GLU A 94 2.67 40.83 22.73
C GLU A 94 3.51 42.01 22.24
N ARG A 95 3.79 42.07 20.93
CA ARG A 95 4.50 43.18 20.30
C ARG A 95 3.77 44.50 20.58
N ASN A 96 2.47 44.54 20.36
CA ASN A 96 1.67 45.74 20.57
C ASN A 96 1.65 46.16 22.06
N LYS A 97 1.58 45.19 22.98
CA LYS A 97 1.68 45.44 24.42
C LYS A 97 3.04 46.04 24.80
N LYS A 98 4.15 45.43 24.37
CA LYS A 98 5.50 45.95 24.62
C LYS A 98 5.70 47.35 24.06
N THR A 99 5.22 47.61 22.83
CA THR A 99 5.28 48.96 22.23
C THR A 99 4.56 50.00 23.08
N ARG A 100 3.37 49.68 23.60
CA ARG A 100 2.62 50.58 24.51
C ARG A 100 3.35 50.78 25.84
N GLU A 101 3.90 49.72 26.42
CA GLU A 101 4.69 49.79 27.65
C GLU A 101 5.91 50.69 27.48
N TYR A 102 6.67 50.54 26.39
CA TYR A 102 7.81 51.41 26.08
C TYR A 102 7.40 52.87 25.82
N ALA A 103 6.31 53.11 25.10
CA ALA A 103 5.79 54.47 24.88
C ALA A 103 5.37 55.16 26.19
N ARG A 104 4.75 54.40 27.11
CA ARG A 104 4.41 54.87 28.44
C ARG A 104 5.65 55.16 29.27
N LYS A 105 6.60 54.22 29.36
CA LYS A 105 7.89 54.43 30.05
C LYS A 105 8.64 55.65 29.50
N PHE A 106 8.63 55.87 28.18
CA PHE A 106 9.25 57.06 27.59
C PHE A 106 8.64 58.39 28.09
N THR A 107 7.35 58.39 28.42
CA THR A 107 6.63 59.60 28.84
C THR A 107 6.68 59.79 30.37
N GLU A 108 6.57 58.71 31.14
CA GLU A 108 6.41 58.73 32.60
C GLU A 108 7.68 58.34 33.38
N ASP A 109 8.57 57.51 32.81
CA ASP A 109 9.75 56.95 33.48
C ASP A 109 10.92 56.73 32.49
N LYS A 110 11.57 57.83 32.12
CA LYS A 110 12.70 57.82 31.17
C LYS A 110 13.92 57.07 31.69
N ALA A 111 14.16 57.09 33.00
CA ALA A 111 15.31 56.42 33.61
C ALA A 111 15.14 54.89 33.55
N GLY A 112 13.96 54.37 33.87
CA GLY A 112 13.67 52.94 33.74
C GLY A 112 13.71 52.43 32.30
N LEU A 113 13.36 53.27 31.31
CA LEU A 113 13.50 52.93 29.90
C LEU A 113 14.96 52.82 29.45
N ILE A 114 15.82 53.75 29.91
CA ILE A 114 17.25 53.73 29.60
C ILE A 114 17.88 52.44 30.13
N THR A 115 17.64 52.08 31.40
CA THR A 115 18.19 50.83 31.97
C THR A 115 17.71 49.58 31.23
N ASP A 116 16.44 49.50 30.84
CA ASP A 116 15.91 48.37 30.03
C ASP A 116 16.65 48.25 28.68
N ILE A 117 16.91 49.38 28.01
CA ILE A 117 17.63 49.44 26.73
C ILE A 117 19.09 49.01 26.91
N GLU A 118 19.77 49.51 27.93
CA GLU A 118 21.17 49.16 28.22
C GLU A 118 21.32 47.67 28.54
N THR A 119 20.39 47.10 29.32
CA THR A 119 20.44 45.69 29.72
C THR A 119 20.08 44.74 28.58
N THR A 120 19.12 45.13 27.73
CA THR A 120 18.61 44.24 26.66
C THR A 120 19.47 44.32 25.40
N LEU A 121 20.02 45.49 25.07
CA LEU A 121 20.80 45.72 23.85
C LEU A 121 22.31 45.84 24.10
N GLY A 122 22.76 45.92 25.36
CA GLY A 122 24.18 46.04 25.72
C GLY A 122 24.80 47.37 25.29
N LEU A 123 23.98 48.40 25.10
CA LEU A 123 24.40 49.74 24.72
C LEU A 123 24.57 50.60 25.97
N GLU A 124 25.49 51.57 25.94
CA GLU A 124 25.69 52.52 27.04
C GLU A 124 25.01 53.85 26.65
N TYR A 125 24.19 54.41 27.53
CA TYR A 125 23.47 55.65 27.23
C TYR A 125 24.41 56.85 27.28
N VAL A 126 24.73 57.41 26.11
CA VAL A 126 25.52 58.64 25.99
C VAL A 126 24.56 59.82 25.84
N SER A 127 24.49 60.66 26.87
CA SER A 127 23.80 61.95 26.77
C SER A 127 24.52 62.84 25.74
N PRO A 128 23.80 63.56 24.87
CA PRO A 128 24.38 64.67 24.11
C PRO A 128 24.88 65.79 25.03
#